data_AF-A0A9P6ZFZ3-F1
#
_entry.id   AF-A0A9P6ZFZ3-F1
#
_cell.length_a   1.000
_cell.length_b   1.000
_cell.length_c   1.000
_cell.angle_alpha   90.00
_cell.angle_beta   90.00
_cell.angle_gamma   90.00
#
_symmetry.space_group_name_H-M   'P 1'
#
loop_
_entity.id
_entity.type
_entity.pdbx_description
1 polymer ?
#
loop_
_entity_poly.entity_id
_entity_poly.type
_entity_poly.pdbx_seq_one_letter_code
_entity_poly.pdbx_strand_id
1 'polypeptide(L)'
;MHVKESTTLPPALWDLHDSNDSLKKVSPSFRFVYEAKFTPPVYCIIPLNKRYLRSWTLVVPHATTVLQVVRNNWGPSLEDLIGELISLGIPFFTPEVSSSPPRRLPRPRTVFEDFSRPSSFQPNANTYKNYELRREDFLKHPHARAALLRGGILWRLCKASFEGRLGLVNGPSSDVRVFGEAKRFPSPTSDGGTTWAAWDDILTDDEVDLICGVYYVAVEDGRRKQWTTLSWWPRPNTFEKCGLWTGYWNTSCELWFQRRLSLLRCGEAKPLKTREWRSALKHSQNKTRQLCDLTEEASARFIGKVLG
;
A
#
# COMPACT_ATOMS: atom_id res chain seq x y z
N MET A 1 36.66 -9.77 31.90
CA MET A 1 36.81 -9.78 30.44
C MET A 1 35.53 -10.37 29.85
N HIS A 2 34.52 -9.53 29.59
CA HIS A 2 33.26 -9.99 28.99
C HIS A 2 33.41 -9.98 27.48
N VAL A 3 33.66 -11.15 26.90
CA VAL A 3 33.48 -11.35 25.46
C VAL A 3 31.99 -11.29 25.20
N LYS A 4 31.54 -10.21 24.56
CA LYS A 4 30.25 -10.22 23.85
C LYS A 4 30.45 -11.17 22.67
N GLU A 5 29.98 -12.40 22.79
CA GLU A 5 29.79 -13.25 21.62
C GLU A 5 28.80 -12.52 20.71
N SER A 6 29.34 -11.95 19.63
CA SER A 6 28.54 -11.58 18.48
C SER A 6 28.02 -12.88 17.90
N THR A 7 26.81 -13.29 18.30
CA THR A 7 26.07 -14.37 17.64
C THR A 7 25.78 -13.96 16.21
N THR A 8 26.74 -14.20 15.32
CA THR A 8 26.56 -14.13 13.88
C THR A 8 25.68 -15.31 13.49
N LEU A 9 24.55 -15.02 12.84
CA LEU A 9 23.68 -16.06 12.29
C LEU A 9 24.50 -16.92 11.32
N PRO A 10 24.46 -18.26 11.44
CA PRO A 10 25.12 -19.15 10.49
C PRO A 10 24.69 -18.82 9.05
N PRO A 11 25.63 -18.81 8.08
CA PRO A 11 25.31 -18.53 6.67
C PRO A 11 24.16 -19.37 6.08
N ALA A 12 24.01 -20.60 6.56
CA ALA A 12 22.93 -21.50 6.14
C ALA A 12 21.53 -21.03 6.58
N LEU A 13 21.45 -20.25 7.68
CA LEU A 13 20.19 -19.73 8.23
C LEU A 13 19.85 -18.33 7.71
N TRP A 14 20.72 -17.74 6.88
CA TRP A 14 20.51 -16.45 6.26
C TRP A 14 20.68 -16.58 4.74
N ASP A 15 19.56 -16.63 4.04
CA ASP A 15 19.48 -16.85 2.59
C ASP A 15 20.07 -15.71 1.74
N LEU A 16 20.25 -14.52 2.31
CA LEU A 16 20.95 -13.39 1.66
C LEU A 16 22.45 -13.34 2.00
N HIS A 17 22.98 -14.29 2.77
CA HIS A 17 24.42 -14.35 3.03
C HIS A 17 25.17 -14.62 1.71
N ASP A 18 26.31 -13.95 1.47
CA ASP A 18 27.02 -14.01 0.18
C ASP A 18 27.42 -15.45 -0.23
N SER A 19 27.69 -16.31 0.75
CA SER A 19 28.01 -17.74 0.57
C SER A 19 26.79 -18.67 0.43
N ASN A 20 25.57 -18.15 0.49
CA ASN A 20 24.34 -18.93 0.31
C ASN A 20 23.84 -18.77 -1.13
N ASP A 21 23.85 -19.86 -1.90
CA ASP A 21 23.47 -19.86 -3.31
C ASP A 21 22.02 -20.31 -3.56
N SER A 22 21.23 -20.56 -2.51
CA SER A 22 19.86 -21.09 -2.64
C SER A 22 18.99 -20.23 -3.56
N LEU A 23 19.00 -18.90 -3.36
CA LEU A 23 18.24 -17.97 -4.19
C LEU A 23 18.86 -17.70 -5.56
N LYS A 24 20.18 -17.89 -5.71
CA LYS A 24 20.87 -17.73 -7.02
C LYS A 24 20.50 -18.85 -8.00
N LYS A 25 20.04 -19.99 -7.49
CA LYS A 25 19.58 -21.14 -8.28
C LYS A 25 18.13 -21.01 -8.72
N VAL A 26 17.36 -20.08 -8.15
CA VAL A 26 15.98 -19.83 -8.57
C VAL A 26 16.00 -19.12 -9.92
N SER A 27 15.25 -19.65 -10.88
CA SER A 27 15.04 -19.03 -12.20
C SER A 27 13.66 -18.37 -12.22
N PRO A 28 13.53 -17.10 -11.80
CA PRO A 28 12.24 -16.43 -11.73
C PRO A 28 11.62 -16.30 -13.13
N SER A 29 10.29 -16.30 -13.20
CA SER A 29 9.55 -16.06 -14.46
C SER A 29 9.63 -14.60 -14.95
N PHE A 30 10.29 -13.73 -14.18
CA PHE A 30 10.33 -12.29 -14.38
C PHE A 30 11.77 -11.76 -14.35
N ARG A 31 11.99 -10.69 -15.12
CA ARG A 31 13.12 -9.77 -14.98
C ARG A 31 12.68 -8.59 -14.11
N PHE A 32 13.59 -8.11 -13.27
CA PHE A 32 13.35 -6.97 -12.38
C PHE A 32 14.20 -5.79 -12.84
N VAL A 33 13.56 -4.65 -13.11
CA VAL A 33 14.23 -3.41 -13.52
C VAL A 33 13.98 -2.35 -12.46
N TYR A 34 15.03 -1.69 -11.99
CA TYR A 34 14.92 -0.61 -11.02
C TYR A 34 15.80 0.57 -11.42
N GLU A 35 15.49 1.76 -10.92
CA GLU A 35 16.33 2.95 -11.14
C GLU A 35 16.66 3.63 -9.81
N ALA A 36 17.95 3.69 -9.49
CA ALA A 36 18.47 4.23 -8.23
C ALA A 36 18.23 5.74 -8.05
N LYS A 37 17.82 6.45 -9.10
CA LYS A 37 17.49 7.89 -9.03
C LYS A 37 16.15 8.15 -8.34
N PHE A 38 15.26 7.16 -8.24
CA PHE A 38 14.06 7.26 -7.43
C PHE A 38 14.41 7.05 -5.95
N THR A 39 13.92 7.94 -5.09
CA THR A 39 14.10 7.84 -3.63
C THR A 39 12.73 7.82 -2.95
N PRO A 40 12.26 6.65 -2.44
CA PRO A 40 12.88 5.33 -2.54
C PRO A 40 12.83 4.75 -3.97
N PRO A 41 13.71 3.77 -4.31
CA PRO A 41 13.68 3.11 -5.61
C PRO A 41 12.37 2.35 -5.80
N VAL A 42 11.93 2.20 -7.04
CA VAL A 42 10.80 1.35 -7.41
C VAL A 42 11.25 0.28 -8.41
N TYR A 43 10.55 -0.85 -8.41
CA TYR A 43 10.95 -2.04 -9.14
C TYR A 43 9.86 -2.43 -10.14
N CYS A 44 10.17 -2.37 -11.42
CA CYS A 44 9.34 -2.87 -12.51
C CYS A 44 9.55 -4.38 -12.67
N ILE A 45 8.45 -5.13 -12.70
CA ILE A 45 8.44 -6.59 -12.88
C ILE A 45 8.00 -6.91 -14.31
N ILE A 46 8.87 -7.58 -15.06
CA ILE A 46 8.68 -7.80 -16.51
C ILE A 46 8.71 -9.30 -16.79
N PRO A 47 7.64 -9.90 -17.31
CA PRO A 47 7.62 -11.31 -17.66
C PRO A 47 8.67 -11.67 -18.71
N LEU A 48 9.40 -12.75 -18.49
CA LEU A 48 10.37 -13.27 -19.47
C LEU A 48 9.67 -13.89 -20.68
N ASN A 49 8.51 -14.53 -20.47
CA ASN A 49 7.71 -15.07 -21.54
C ASN A 49 6.78 -14.01 -22.12
N LYS A 50 6.96 -13.71 -23.41
CA LYS A 50 6.21 -12.67 -24.15
C LYS A 50 4.68 -12.82 -24.08
N ARG A 51 4.15 -14.04 -23.90
CA ARG A 51 2.70 -14.28 -23.77
C ARG A 51 2.07 -13.61 -22.54
N TYR A 52 2.90 -13.32 -21.54
CA TYR A 52 2.48 -12.68 -20.29
C TYR A 52 2.69 -11.16 -20.29
N LEU A 53 3.21 -10.59 -21.38
CA LEU A 53 3.29 -9.13 -21.52
C LEU A 53 1.89 -8.51 -21.59
N ARG A 54 1.78 -7.28 -21.10
CA ARG A 54 0.57 -6.47 -21.05
C ARG A 54 0.86 -5.05 -21.53
N SER A 55 -0.18 -4.28 -21.82
CA SER A 55 -0.05 -2.85 -22.15
C SER A 55 0.39 -2.01 -20.94
N TRP A 56 0.14 -2.52 -19.74
CA TRP A 56 0.56 -1.96 -18.45
C TRP A 56 1.74 -2.74 -17.87
N THR A 57 2.44 -2.12 -16.90
CA THR A 57 3.59 -2.71 -16.19
C THR A 57 3.26 -2.91 -14.72
N LEU A 58 3.69 -4.02 -14.12
CA LEU A 58 3.61 -4.20 -12.67
C LEU A 58 4.80 -3.53 -11.99
N VAL A 59 4.54 -2.67 -11.01
CA VAL A 59 5.57 -1.98 -10.25
C VAL A 59 5.36 -2.18 -8.76
N VAL A 60 6.43 -2.52 -8.03
CA VAL A 60 6.41 -2.63 -6.57
C VAL A 60 7.36 -1.60 -5.93
N PRO A 61 7.00 -1.02 -4.77
CA PRO A 61 7.78 0.04 -4.15
C PRO A 61 8.94 -0.45 -3.27
N HIS A 62 9.06 -1.76 -3.04
CA HIS A 62 10.00 -2.31 -2.06
C HIS A 62 10.80 -3.49 -2.63
N ALA A 63 12.09 -3.52 -2.32
CA ALA A 63 13.01 -4.61 -2.61
C ALA A 63 12.60 -5.90 -1.90
N THR A 64 12.12 -5.79 -0.66
CA THR A 64 11.56 -6.91 0.10
C THR A 64 10.44 -7.63 -0.65
N THR A 65 9.58 -6.88 -1.36
CA THR A 65 8.54 -7.47 -2.21
C THR A 65 9.14 -8.27 -3.35
N VAL A 66 10.10 -7.71 -4.10
CA VAL A 66 10.80 -8.42 -5.20
C VAL A 66 11.44 -9.70 -4.70
N LEU A 67 12.14 -9.63 -3.56
CA LEU A 67 12.77 -10.78 -2.95
C LEU A 67 11.75 -11.84 -2.54
N GLN A 68 10.58 -11.43 -2.05
CA GLN A 68 9.47 -12.35 -1.74
C GLN A 68 8.92 -13.05 -2.99
N VAL A 69 8.81 -12.35 -4.13
CA VAL A 69 8.43 -12.94 -5.43
C VAL A 69 9.40 -14.07 -5.78
N VAL A 70 10.71 -13.81 -5.67
CA VAL A 70 11.76 -14.80 -5.99
C VAL A 70 11.73 -15.98 -5.02
N ARG A 71 11.66 -15.72 -3.72
CA ARG A 71 11.63 -16.76 -2.67
C ARG A 71 10.49 -17.75 -2.84
N ASN A 72 9.32 -17.27 -3.22
CA ASN A 72 8.12 -18.10 -3.37
C ASN A 72 7.90 -18.59 -4.81
N ASN A 73 8.76 -18.18 -5.75
CA ASN A 73 8.63 -18.46 -7.17
C ASN A 73 7.21 -18.12 -7.71
N TRP A 74 6.67 -16.97 -7.30
CA TRP A 74 5.36 -16.50 -7.77
C TRP A 74 5.38 -16.22 -9.27
N GLY A 75 4.22 -16.36 -9.92
CA GLY A 75 4.05 -16.26 -11.37
C GLY A 75 3.34 -17.50 -11.95
N PRO A 76 3.47 -17.79 -13.26
CA PRO A 76 4.34 -17.14 -14.25
C PRO A 76 3.71 -15.90 -14.92
N SER A 77 2.41 -15.65 -14.73
CA SER A 77 1.74 -14.45 -15.27
C SER A 77 1.77 -13.28 -14.27
N LEU A 78 1.52 -12.05 -14.76
CA LEU A 78 1.38 -10.89 -13.89
C LEU A 78 0.12 -10.99 -13.02
N GLU A 79 -0.94 -11.60 -13.54
CA GLU A 79 -2.20 -11.80 -12.81
C GLU A 79 -2.04 -12.76 -11.63
N ASP A 80 -1.31 -13.87 -11.81
CA ASP A 80 -1.01 -14.82 -10.73
C ASP A 80 -0.23 -14.11 -9.61
N LEU A 81 0.81 -13.35 -9.99
CA LEU A 81 1.60 -12.57 -9.05
C LEU A 81 0.76 -11.50 -8.34
N ILE A 82 -0.10 -10.78 -9.05
CA ILE A 82 -1.00 -9.79 -8.44
C ILE A 82 -1.96 -10.46 -7.45
N GLY A 83 -2.46 -11.66 -7.76
CA GLY A 83 -3.29 -12.44 -6.85
C GLY A 83 -2.60 -12.65 -5.50
N GLU A 84 -1.33 -13.03 -5.51
CA GLU A 84 -0.51 -13.19 -4.31
C GLU A 84 -0.30 -11.87 -3.56
N LEU A 85 0.03 -10.78 -4.27
CA LEU A 85 0.21 -9.45 -3.68
C LEU A 85 -1.08 -8.95 -3.01
N ILE A 86 -2.23 -9.14 -3.65
CA ILE A 86 -3.55 -8.81 -3.09
C ILE A 86 -3.86 -9.71 -1.90
N SER A 87 -3.54 -11.00 -1.94
CA SER A 87 -3.84 -11.91 -0.82
C SER A 87 -3.15 -11.47 0.47
N LEU A 88 -1.95 -10.91 0.35
CA LEU A 88 -1.08 -10.45 1.44
C LEU A 88 -1.20 -8.95 1.73
N GLY A 89 -2.02 -8.21 0.98
CA GLY A 89 -2.15 -6.76 1.15
C GLY A 89 -0.84 -6.00 0.94
N ILE A 90 0.00 -6.47 0.01
CA ILE A 90 1.27 -5.84 -0.37
C ILE A 90 0.97 -4.67 -1.33
N PRO A 91 1.61 -3.49 -1.15
CA PRO A 91 1.43 -2.37 -2.06
C PRO A 91 2.07 -2.63 -3.44
N PHE A 92 1.35 -2.31 -4.51
CA PHE A 92 1.87 -2.31 -5.88
C PHE A 92 1.10 -1.31 -6.76
N PHE A 93 1.59 -1.13 -7.98
CA PHE A 93 1.04 -0.24 -9.00
C PHE A 93 0.92 -1.01 -10.32
N THR A 94 -0.04 -0.62 -11.14
CA THR A 94 -0.22 -1.21 -12.47
C THR A 94 -0.27 -0.13 -13.56
N PRO A 95 0.75 0.75 -13.65
CA PRO A 95 0.73 1.89 -14.55
C PRO A 95 0.73 1.52 -16.04
N GLU A 96 0.10 2.37 -16.86
CA GLU A 96 0.09 2.26 -18.32
C GLU A 96 0.72 3.47 -19.01
N VAL A 97 1.46 3.22 -20.10
CA VAL A 97 2.07 4.29 -20.90
C VAL A 97 0.97 4.91 -21.74
N SER A 98 0.74 6.21 -21.58
CA SER A 98 -0.14 6.92 -22.52
C SER A 98 0.71 7.54 -23.64
N SER A 99 0.47 7.12 -24.88
CA SER A 99 1.10 7.66 -26.10
C SER A 99 0.75 9.13 -26.36
N SER A 100 -0.27 9.66 -25.68
CA SER A 100 -0.59 11.09 -25.65
C SER A 100 -0.80 11.52 -24.20
N PRO A 101 -0.21 12.62 -23.72
CA PRO A 101 -0.51 13.12 -22.39
C PRO A 101 -2.01 13.44 -22.34
N PRO A 102 -2.82 12.75 -21.50
CA PRO A 102 -4.24 13.03 -21.43
C PRO A 102 -4.42 14.46 -20.96
N ARG A 103 -5.34 15.18 -21.62
CA ARG A 103 -5.74 16.52 -21.20
C ARG A 103 -6.26 16.41 -19.77
N ARG A 104 -5.59 17.05 -18.81
CA ARG A 104 -6.03 17.05 -17.40
C ARG A 104 -7.39 17.74 -17.33
N LEU A 105 -8.44 16.95 -17.17
CA LEU A 105 -9.74 17.46 -16.81
C LEU A 105 -9.74 17.81 -15.32
N PRO A 106 -10.47 18.84 -14.88
CA PRO A 106 -10.72 19.05 -13.46
C PRO A 106 -11.29 17.77 -12.87
N ARG A 107 -10.61 17.22 -11.85
CA ARG A 107 -11.08 16.03 -11.16
C ARG A 107 -12.43 16.36 -10.51
N PRO A 108 -13.53 15.69 -10.88
CA PRO A 108 -14.81 15.92 -10.23
C PRO A 108 -14.72 15.47 -8.77
N ARG A 109 -15.49 16.12 -7.89
CA ARG A 109 -15.57 15.68 -6.50
C ARG A 109 -16.20 14.30 -6.45
N THR A 110 -15.48 13.35 -5.87
CA THR A 110 -15.95 11.99 -5.57
C THR A 110 -16.61 11.90 -4.20
N VAL A 111 -16.46 12.94 -3.38
CA VAL A 111 -17.12 13.05 -2.08
C VAL A 111 -18.47 13.73 -2.24
N PHE A 112 -19.53 12.95 -2.00
CA PHE A 112 -20.92 13.41 -2.08
C PHE A 112 -21.38 14.20 -0.84
N GLU A 113 -20.69 14.08 0.30
CA GLU A 113 -21.10 14.70 1.57
C GLU A 113 -19.90 15.27 2.36
N ASP A 114 -20.04 16.50 2.85
CA ASP A 114 -19.05 17.18 3.68
C ASP A 114 -18.68 16.35 4.92
N PHE A 115 -17.38 16.27 5.22
CA PHE A 115 -16.82 15.64 6.41
C PHE A 115 -16.91 16.54 7.66
N SER A 116 -17.28 17.81 7.49
CA SER A 116 -17.37 18.80 8.54
C SER A 116 -18.51 18.51 9.51
N ARG A 117 -18.27 18.66 10.80
CA ARG A 117 -19.22 18.40 11.89
C ARG A 117 -19.15 19.49 12.96
N PRO A 118 -20.26 19.85 13.61
CA PRO A 118 -20.26 20.82 14.70
C PRO A 118 -19.52 20.29 15.94
N SER A 119 -19.14 21.17 16.86
CA SER A 119 -18.51 20.84 18.15
C SER A 119 -19.32 19.84 18.99
N SER A 120 -20.65 19.89 18.86
CA SER A 120 -21.60 18.98 19.53
C SER A 120 -21.70 17.58 18.92
N PHE A 121 -20.94 17.30 17.85
CA PHE A 121 -21.00 16.02 17.17
C PHE A 121 -20.56 14.87 18.07
N GLN A 122 -21.48 13.93 18.29
CA GLN A 122 -21.25 12.71 19.06
C GLN A 122 -21.33 11.48 18.15
N PRO A 123 -20.19 10.89 17.76
CA PRO A 123 -20.16 9.66 17.00
C PRO A 123 -20.84 8.51 17.76
N ASN A 124 -21.68 7.75 17.06
CA ASN A 124 -22.38 6.59 17.60
C ASN A 124 -22.44 5.44 16.56
N ALA A 125 -23.11 4.34 16.91
CA ALA A 125 -23.26 3.19 16.03
C ALA A 125 -23.94 3.52 14.69
N ASN A 126 -24.92 4.42 14.67
CA ASN A 126 -25.58 4.86 13.44
C ASN A 126 -24.61 5.67 12.56
N THR A 127 -23.80 6.54 13.17
CA THR A 127 -22.73 7.26 12.48
C THR A 127 -21.71 6.31 11.84
N TYR A 128 -21.34 5.23 12.55
CA TYR A 128 -20.46 4.20 12.00
C TYR A 128 -21.09 3.48 10.80
N LYS A 129 -22.35 3.07 10.91
CA LYS A 129 -23.09 2.43 9.81
C LYS A 129 -23.19 3.34 8.57
N ASN A 130 -23.48 4.62 8.77
CA ASN A 130 -23.51 5.61 7.69
C ASN A 130 -22.14 5.78 7.01
N TYR A 131 -21.05 5.78 7.80
CA TYR A 131 -19.70 5.75 7.25
C TYR A 131 -19.49 4.54 6.33
N GLU A 132 -19.86 3.34 6.78
CA GLU A 132 -19.67 2.12 5.98
C GLU A 132 -20.45 2.18 4.67
N LEU A 133 -21.71 2.60 4.71
CA LEU A 133 -22.52 2.77 3.50
C LEU A 133 -21.88 3.72 2.50
N ARG A 134 -21.34 4.85 2.97
CA ARG A 134 -20.66 5.83 2.12
C ARG A 134 -19.35 5.29 1.54
N ARG A 135 -18.59 4.53 2.32
CA ARG A 135 -17.39 3.84 1.84
C ARG A 135 -17.76 2.85 0.74
N GLU A 136 -18.75 1.99 0.97
CA GLU A 136 -19.20 1.01 -0.03
C GLU A 136 -19.70 1.67 -1.32
N ASP A 137 -20.37 2.82 -1.22
CA ASP A 137 -20.80 3.57 -2.39
C ASP A 137 -19.62 4.09 -3.22
N PHE A 138 -18.62 4.68 -2.56
CA PHE A 138 -17.39 5.12 -3.22
C PHE A 138 -16.62 3.95 -3.87
N LEU A 139 -16.56 2.80 -3.20
CA LEU A 139 -15.85 1.62 -3.70
C LEU A 139 -16.48 1.01 -4.96
N LYS A 140 -17.63 1.50 -5.42
CA LYS A 140 -18.19 1.14 -6.74
C LYS A 140 -17.47 1.82 -7.89
N HIS A 141 -16.79 2.94 -7.65
CA HIS A 141 -16.06 3.65 -8.69
C HIS A 141 -14.85 2.83 -9.19
N PRO A 142 -14.57 2.82 -10.51
CA PRO A 142 -13.45 2.07 -11.08
C PRO A 142 -12.08 2.43 -10.47
N HIS A 143 -11.79 3.71 -10.27
CA HIS A 143 -10.50 4.17 -9.72
C HIS A 143 -10.34 3.86 -8.22
N ALA A 144 -11.43 3.58 -7.51
CA ALA A 144 -11.39 3.21 -6.10
C ALA A 144 -10.57 1.93 -5.85
N ARG A 145 -10.31 1.14 -6.90
CA ARG A 145 -9.36 0.01 -6.87
C ARG A 145 -7.98 0.41 -6.33
N ALA A 146 -7.56 1.67 -6.47
CA ALA A 146 -6.32 2.17 -5.90
C ALA A 146 -6.25 1.96 -4.37
N ALA A 147 -7.39 1.92 -3.67
CA ALA A 147 -7.44 1.58 -2.25
C ALA A 147 -6.97 0.14 -1.98
N LEU A 148 -7.36 -0.80 -2.84
CA LEU A 148 -6.95 -2.20 -2.77
C LEU A 148 -5.46 -2.34 -3.06
N LEU A 149 -4.96 -1.68 -4.12
CA LEU A 149 -3.56 -1.81 -4.55
C LEU A 149 -2.58 -1.13 -3.59
N ARG A 150 -3.06 -0.16 -2.79
CA ARG A 150 -2.22 0.55 -1.81
C ARG A 150 -1.76 -0.35 -0.65
N GLY A 151 -2.35 -1.52 -0.48
CA GLY A 151 -2.02 -2.41 0.63
C GLY A 151 -2.45 -1.83 1.99
N GLY A 152 -1.95 -2.45 3.06
CA GLY A 152 -2.12 -1.95 4.42
C GLY A 152 -3.58 -1.73 4.85
N ILE A 153 -3.83 -0.62 5.56
CA ILE A 153 -5.15 -0.36 6.15
C ILE A 153 -6.23 -0.10 5.08
N LEU A 154 -5.90 0.55 3.96
CA LEU A 154 -6.88 0.79 2.89
C LEU A 154 -7.28 -0.52 2.22
N TRP A 155 -6.30 -1.37 1.90
CA TRP A 155 -6.56 -2.70 1.39
C TRP A 155 -7.51 -3.45 2.31
N ARG A 156 -7.23 -3.47 3.62
CA ARG A 156 -8.04 -4.26 4.55
C ARG A 156 -9.49 -3.76 4.63
N LEU A 157 -9.67 -2.44 4.62
CA LEU A 157 -10.99 -1.81 4.70
C LEU A 157 -11.84 -2.06 3.45
N CYS A 158 -11.21 -2.25 2.31
CA CYS A 158 -11.91 -2.34 1.02
C CYS A 158 -11.89 -3.75 0.42
N LYS A 159 -11.07 -4.67 0.93
CA LYS A 159 -10.84 -6.02 0.36
C LYS A 159 -12.15 -6.73 0.03
N ALA A 160 -13.05 -6.83 1.02
CA ALA A 160 -14.32 -7.53 0.89
C ALA A 160 -15.22 -6.93 -0.21
N SER A 161 -15.18 -5.60 -0.40
CA SER A 161 -15.97 -4.89 -1.41
C SER A 161 -15.54 -5.21 -2.84
N PHE A 162 -14.30 -5.69 -3.00
CA PHE A 162 -13.68 -6.04 -4.29
C PHE A 162 -13.67 -7.54 -4.59
N GLU A 163 -14.04 -8.39 -3.63
CA GLU A 163 -14.11 -9.84 -3.84
C GLU A 163 -15.06 -10.18 -4.98
N GLY A 164 -14.61 -11.07 -5.88
CA GLY A 164 -15.39 -11.51 -7.04
C GLY A 164 -15.46 -10.51 -8.20
N ARG A 165 -14.90 -9.30 -8.10
CA ARG A 165 -14.89 -8.36 -9.23
C ARG A 165 -13.80 -8.73 -10.24
N LEU A 166 -14.22 -8.92 -11.49
CA LEU A 166 -13.32 -9.19 -12.61
C LEU A 166 -12.58 -7.91 -13.03
N GLY A 167 -11.35 -8.06 -13.54
CA GLY A 167 -10.61 -6.97 -14.18
C GLY A 167 -9.87 -6.02 -13.23
N LEU A 168 -9.93 -6.23 -11.91
CA LEU A 168 -9.12 -5.49 -10.91
C LEU A 168 -7.60 -5.74 -11.02
N VAL A 169 -7.14 -6.50 -12.00
CA VAL A 169 -5.72 -6.81 -12.15
C VAL A 169 -5.21 -6.45 -13.53
N ASN A 170 -6.05 -5.81 -14.37
CA ASN A 170 -5.77 -5.54 -15.78
C ASN A 170 -5.30 -4.10 -16.02
N GLY A 171 -4.39 -3.59 -15.19
CA GLY A 171 -3.87 -2.23 -15.36
C GLY A 171 -4.70 -1.15 -14.63
N PRO A 172 -4.55 0.12 -15.03
CA PRO A 172 -5.34 1.22 -14.49
C PRO A 172 -6.81 1.10 -14.91
N SER A 173 -7.70 1.73 -14.14
CA SER A 173 -9.13 1.75 -14.45
C SER A 173 -9.45 2.55 -15.71
N SER A 174 -10.68 2.37 -16.22
CA SER A 174 -11.25 3.19 -17.30
C SER A 174 -11.21 4.70 -17.00
N ASP A 175 -11.22 5.06 -15.71
CA ASP A 175 -11.34 6.45 -15.28
C ASP A 175 -9.98 7.07 -14.92
N VAL A 176 -8.87 6.37 -15.18
CA VAL A 176 -7.51 6.85 -14.94
C VAL A 176 -7.23 8.20 -15.59
N ARG A 177 -7.90 8.50 -16.71
CA ARG A 177 -7.78 9.80 -17.42
C ARG A 177 -8.40 10.96 -16.65
N VAL A 178 -9.33 10.68 -15.74
CA VAL A 178 -10.07 11.68 -14.95
C VAL A 178 -9.58 11.73 -13.51
N PHE A 179 -9.35 10.57 -12.89
CA PHE A 179 -8.99 10.44 -11.48
C PHE A 179 -7.55 10.00 -11.23
N GLY A 180 -6.84 9.53 -12.25
CA GLY A 180 -5.45 9.08 -12.14
C GLY A 180 -4.44 10.22 -12.15
N GLU A 181 -3.17 9.87 -11.99
CA GLU A 181 -2.06 10.81 -12.05
C GLU A 181 -0.89 10.23 -12.84
N ALA A 182 -0.24 11.09 -13.64
CA ALA A 182 1.03 10.77 -14.28
C ALA A 182 2.15 10.69 -13.24
N LYS A 183 2.73 9.51 -13.06
CA LYS A 183 3.95 9.29 -12.29
C LYS A 183 5.09 8.88 -13.21
N ARG A 184 6.31 9.16 -12.78
CA ARG A 184 7.51 8.68 -13.48
C ARG A 184 7.88 7.32 -12.92
N PHE A 185 8.22 6.39 -13.81
CA PHE A 185 8.69 5.05 -13.46
C PHE A 185 9.96 4.69 -14.25
N PRO A 186 10.77 3.72 -13.80
CA PRO A 186 11.89 3.18 -14.56
C PRO A 186 11.41 2.58 -15.88
N SER A 187 12.06 2.93 -16.99
CA SER A 187 11.72 2.39 -18.31
C SER A 187 11.93 0.86 -18.33
N PRO A 188 10.92 0.07 -18.78
CA PRO A 188 11.08 -1.37 -18.89
C PRO A 188 12.05 -1.78 -20.01
N THR A 189 12.31 -0.87 -20.96
CA THR A 189 13.01 -1.15 -22.23
C THR A 189 14.41 -0.54 -22.33
N SER A 190 14.86 0.24 -21.36
CA SER A 190 16.22 0.83 -21.40
C SER A 190 17.06 0.36 -20.22
N ASP A 191 18.25 -0.15 -20.52
CA ASP A 191 19.27 -0.47 -19.53
C ASP A 191 19.88 0.83 -19.00
N GLY A 192 19.26 1.37 -17.95
CA GLY A 192 19.77 2.50 -17.17
C GLY A 192 19.43 3.88 -17.72
N GLY A 193 18.67 4.64 -16.92
CA GLY A 193 18.71 6.11 -16.96
C GLY A 193 17.49 6.82 -17.55
N THR A 194 16.57 6.12 -18.21
CA THR A 194 15.37 6.72 -18.81
C THR A 194 14.13 6.42 -17.96
N THR A 195 13.46 7.47 -17.49
CA THR A 195 12.15 7.37 -16.86
C THR A 195 11.05 7.54 -17.90
N TRP A 196 9.94 6.82 -17.78
CA TRP A 196 8.73 7.06 -18.58
C TRP A 196 7.62 7.65 -17.71
N ALA A 197 6.78 8.50 -18.32
CA ALA A 197 5.58 9.01 -17.67
C ALA A 197 4.44 8.02 -17.89
N ALA A 198 3.87 7.53 -16.80
CA ALA A 198 2.80 6.56 -16.81
C ALA A 198 1.61 7.01 -15.99
N TRP A 199 0.43 6.57 -16.36
CA TRP A 199 -0.79 6.85 -15.62
C TRP A 199 -1.22 5.65 -14.81
N ASP A 200 -1.61 5.89 -13.57
CA ASP A 200 -2.23 4.88 -12.70
C ASP A 200 -3.33 5.53 -11.85
N ASP A 201 -4.22 4.69 -11.32
CA ASP A 201 -5.28 5.14 -10.42
C ASP A 201 -4.68 5.70 -9.13
N ILE A 202 -5.24 6.80 -8.64
CA ILE A 202 -4.81 7.41 -7.38
C ILE A 202 -6.00 7.93 -6.58
N LEU A 203 -5.91 7.72 -5.27
CA LEU A 203 -6.87 8.30 -4.34
C LEU A 203 -6.49 9.74 -3.98
N THR A 204 -7.46 10.64 -3.88
CA THR A 204 -7.25 11.93 -3.20
C THR A 204 -7.15 11.74 -1.69
N ASP A 205 -6.64 12.75 -0.99
CA ASP A 205 -6.72 12.81 0.47
C ASP A 205 -8.17 12.70 0.99
N ASP A 206 -9.12 13.32 0.29
CA ASP A 206 -10.55 13.27 0.64
C ASP A 206 -11.13 11.85 0.48
N GLU A 207 -10.69 11.08 -0.52
CA GLU A 207 -11.11 9.69 -0.71
C GLU A 207 -10.46 8.76 0.32
N VAL A 208 -9.19 8.99 0.66
CA VAL A 208 -8.53 8.31 1.79
C VAL A 208 -9.28 8.60 3.10
N ASP A 209 -9.68 9.85 3.31
CA ASP A 209 -10.47 10.29 4.46
C ASP A 209 -11.83 9.61 4.51
N LEU A 210 -12.50 9.50 3.36
CA LEU A 210 -13.75 8.75 3.23
C LEU A 210 -13.57 7.28 3.64
N ILE A 211 -12.54 6.60 3.11
CA ILE A 211 -12.28 5.17 3.40
C ILE A 211 -11.96 4.97 4.89
N CYS A 212 -11.16 5.86 5.48
CA CYS A 212 -10.79 5.83 6.89
C CYS A 212 -11.90 6.31 7.84
N GLY A 213 -13.00 6.87 7.31
CA GLY A 213 -14.12 7.37 8.10
C GLY A 213 -13.77 8.61 8.90
N VAL A 214 -13.14 9.58 8.25
CA VAL A 214 -12.68 10.85 8.84
C VAL A 214 -13.84 11.86 8.97
N TYR A 215 -13.86 12.57 10.09
CA TYR A 215 -14.68 13.77 10.31
C TYR A 215 -13.78 14.94 10.74
N TYR A 216 -14.06 16.12 10.21
CA TYR A 216 -13.50 17.38 10.68
C TYR A 216 -14.50 18.00 11.66
N VAL A 217 -14.21 17.98 12.95
CA VAL A 217 -15.11 18.47 14.00
C VAL A 217 -14.67 19.87 14.42
N ALA A 218 -15.59 20.84 14.38
CA ALA A 218 -15.32 22.19 14.80
C ALA A 218 -14.94 22.22 16.29
N VAL A 219 -13.93 23.00 16.64
CA VAL A 219 -13.54 23.26 18.02
C VAL A 219 -14.13 24.61 18.41
N GLU A 220 -14.88 24.63 19.51
CA GLU A 220 -15.33 25.89 20.12
C GLU A 220 -14.13 26.60 20.74
N ASP A 221 -13.52 27.49 19.97
CA ASP A 221 -12.53 28.44 20.47
C ASP A 221 -12.98 29.84 20.01
N GLY A 222 -13.40 30.67 20.96
CA GLY A 222 -14.19 31.91 20.76
C GLY A 222 -13.52 33.03 19.94
N ARG A 223 -12.46 32.73 19.18
CA ARG A 223 -11.72 33.70 18.35
C ARG A 223 -11.37 33.18 16.95
N ARG A 224 -11.35 31.86 16.67
CA ARG A 224 -10.98 31.30 15.34
C ARG A 224 -11.68 29.96 15.07
N LYS A 225 -12.12 29.74 13.81
CA LYS A 225 -12.54 28.40 13.33
C LYS A 225 -11.34 27.44 13.36
N GLN A 226 -11.30 26.57 14.37
CA GLN A 226 -10.36 25.46 14.46
C GLN A 226 -11.10 24.14 14.22
N TRP A 227 -10.40 23.15 13.68
CA TRP A 227 -10.94 21.83 13.40
C TRP A 227 -10.08 20.76 14.07
N THR A 228 -10.72 19.73 14.60
CA THR A 228 -10.05 18.51 15.05
C THR A 228 -10.49 17.33 14.19
N THR A 229 -9.55 16.47 13.84
CA THR A 229 -9.83 15.29 13.03
C THR A 229 -10.14 14.10 13.92
N LEU A 230 -11.28 13.46 13.68
CA LEU A 230 -11.66 12.15 14.23
C LEU A 230 -11.71 11.13 13.10
N SER A 231 -11.30 9.89 13.33
CA SER A 231 -11.48 8.85 12.32
C SER A 231 -11.81 7.48 12.91
N TRP A 232 -12.65 6.71 12.23
CA TRP A 232 -13.01 5.34 12.61
C TRP A 232 -11.83 4.38 12.46
N TRP A 233 -10.97 4.61 11.47
CA TRP A 233 -9.76 3.84 11.21
C TRP A 233 -8.56 4.78 11.06
N PRO A 234 -7.32 4.31 11.36
CA PRO A 234 -6.16 5.16 11.23
C PRO A 234 -5.90 5.46 9.75
N ARG A 235 -5.47 6.69 9.45
CA ARG A 235 -4.98 7.03 8.10
C ARG A 235 -3.72 6.21 7.76
N PRO A 236 -3.45 5.93 6.48
CA PRO A 236 -2.28 5.14 6.06
C PRO A 236 -0.97 5.67 6.63
N ASN A 237 -0.76 6.99 6.61
CA ASN A 237 0.45 7.63 7.14
C ASN A 237 0.68 7.40 8.66
N THR A 238 -0.34 6.96 9.38
CA THR A 238 -0.29 6.64 10.81
C THR A 238 -0.16 5.14 11.02
N PHE A 239 -0.89 4.34 10.23
CA PHE A 239 -0.83 2.87 10.28
C PHE A 239 0.49 2.32 9.75
N GLU A 240 0.97 2.77 8.59
CA GLU A 240 2.22 2.29 7.98
C GLU A 240 3.47 2.59 8.84
N LYS A 241 3.35 3.55 9.77
CA LYS A 241 4.43 3.87 10.73
C LYS A 241 4.34 3.04 12.00
N CYS A 242 3.28 2.26 12.22
CA CYS A 242 3.10 1.52 13.46
C CYS A 242 3.97 0.26 13.53
N GLY A 243 4.16 -0.29 14.72
CA GLY A 243 4.97 -1.50 14.91
C GLY A 243 4.34 -2.80 14.39
N LEU A 244 3.10 -2.77 13.88
CA LEU A 244 2.44 -3.94 13.27
C LEU A 244 2.78 -4.07 11.79
N TRP A 245 2.99 -2.94 11.10
CA TRP A 245 3.19 -2.92 9.66
C TRP A 245 4.64 -3.27 9.29
N THR A 246 4.79 -4.35 8.51
CA THR A 246 6.10 -4.86 8.06
C THR A 246 6.21 -4.89 6.53
N GLY A 247 5.43 -4.07 5.82
CA GLY A 247 5.37 -4.05 4.35
C GLY A 247 4.27 -4.92 3.74
N TYR A 248 3.60 -5.74 4.54
CA TYR A 248 2.45 -6.55 4.13
C TYR A 248 1.48 -6.76 5.30
N TRP A 249 0.27 -7.24 5.02
CA TRP A 249 -0.76 -7.53 6.01
C TRP A 249 -0.52 -8.87 6.71
N ASN A 250 0.30 -8.84 7.77
CA ASN A 250 0.62 -10.02 8.58
C ASN A 250 -0.48 -10.36 9.61
N THR A 251 -0.32 -11.49 10.31
CA THR A 251 -1.25 -11.96 11.36
C THR A 251 -1.49 -10.92 12.46
N SER A 252 -0.47 -10.16 12.85
CA SER A 252 -0.61 -9.12 13.88
C SER A 252 -1.49 -7.95 13.41
N CYS A 253 -1.39 -7.56 12.13
CA CYS A 253 -2.29 -6.59 11.52
C CYS A 253 -3.75 -7.09 11.57
N GLU A 254 -3.99 -8.35 11.17
CA GLU A 254 -5.35 -8.91 11.16
C GLU A 254 -5.95 -9.03 12.56
N LEU A 255 -5.17 -9.53 13.53
CA LEU A 255 -5.62 -9.63 14.92
C LEU A 255 -6.00 -8.26 15.49
N TRP A 256 -5.19 -7.24 15.24
CA TRP A 256 -5.50 -5.87 15.66
C TRP A 256 -6.77 -5.34 14.99
N PHE A 257 -6.91 -5.54 13.67
CA PHE A 257 -8.06 -5.06 12.91
C PHE A 257 -9.36 -5.71 13.39
N GLN A 258 -9.37 -7.03 13.55
CA GLN A 258 -10.54 -7.78 13.99
C GLN A 258 -10.96 -7.41 15.42
N ARG A 259 -10.00 -7.23 16.33
CA ARG A 259 -10.28 -6.73 17.69
C ARG A 259 -10.96 -5.36 17.65
N ARG A 260 -10.42 -4.42 16.86
CA ARG A 260 -11.03 -3.09 16.72
C ARG A 260 -12.41 -3.18 16.08
N LEU A 261 -12.57 -3.97 15.02
CA LEU A 261 -13.85 -4.15 14.34
C LEU A 261 -14.90 -4.68 15.31
N SER A 262 -14.56 -5.67 16.14
CA SER A 262 -15.44 -6.20 17.18
C SER A 262 -15.90 -5.11 18.15
N LEU A 263 -14.98 -4.28 18.65
CA LEU A 263 -15.32 -3.17 19.56
C LEU A 263 -16.22 -2.14 18.89
N LEU A 264 -16.02 -1.86 17.60
CA LEU A 264 -16.89 -0.96 16.83
C LEU A 264 -18.30 -1.55 16.65
N ARG A 265 -18.40 -2.86 16.41
CA ARG A 265 -19.70 -3.56 16.29
C ARG A 265 -20.47 -3.64 17.60
N CYS A 266 -19.77 -3.82 18.73
CA CYS A 266 -20.38 -3.80 20.06
C CYS A 266 -20.70 -2.39 20.57
N GLY A 267 -20.33 -1.33 19.83
CA GLY A 267 -20.53 0.06 20.25
C GLY A 267 -19.58 0.53 21.36
N GLU A 268 -18.52 -0.23 21.64
CA GLU A 268 -17.53 0.05 22.69
C GLU A 268 -16.38 0.95 22.20
N ALA A 269 -16.13 0.99 20.88
CA ALA A 269 -15.11 1.85 20.28
C ALA A 269 -15.71 3.13 19.69
N LYS A 270 -14.93 4.21 19.78
CA LYS A 270 -15.22 5.54 19.21
C LYS A 270 -14.17 5.89 18.14
N PRO A 271 -14.45 6.84 17.24
CA PRO A 271 -13.42 7.34 16.34
C PRO A 271 -12.40 8.11 17.18
N LEU A 272 -11.13 8.02 16.77
CA LEU A 272 -10.01 8.55 17.54
C LEU A 272 -9.40 9.76 16.85
N LYS A 273 -8.79 10.63 17.64
CA LYS A 273 -7.92 11.70 17.16
C LYS A 273 -6.59 11.14 16.66
N THR A 274 -5.91 11.87 15.78
CA THR A 274 -4.58 11.49 15.28
C THR A 274 -3.57 11.15 16.39
N ARG A 275 -3.58 11.88 17.51
CA ARG A 275 -2.71 11.61 18.66
C ARG A 275 -3.06 10.31 19.40
N GLU A 276 -4.35 10.00 19.50
CA GLU A 276 -4.86 8.78 20.13
C GLU A 276 -4.52 7.57 19.27
N TRP A 277 -4.60 7.71 17.95
CA TRP A 277 -4.10 6.70 17.01
C TRP A 277 -2.63 6.39 17.20
N ARG A 278 -1.77 7.43 17.25
CA ARG A 278 -0.32 7.24 17.48
C ARG A 278 -0.04 6.51 18.80
N SER A 279 -0.80 6.82 19.85
CA SER A 279 -0.69 6.14 21.14
C SER A 279 -1.13 4.67 21.05
N ALA A 280 -2.31 4.42 20.47
CA ALA A 280 -2.89 3.09 20.31
C ALA A 280 -2.06 2.17 19.39
N LEU A 281 -1.27 2.74 18.48
CA LEU A 281 -0.47 2.03 17.48
C LEU A 281 1.03 2.00 17.79
N LYS A 282 1.45 2.49 18.97
CA LYS A 282 2.87 2.64 19.31
C LYS A 282 3.65 1.33 19.17
N HIS A 283 3.13 0.20 19.68
CA HIS A 283 3.73 -1.16 19.61
C HIS A 283 5.28 -1.18 19.74
N SER A 284 5.98 -2.22 19.29
CA SER A 284 7.45 -2.22 19.22
C SER A 284 7.99 -1.47 18.00
N GLN A 285 7.37 -0.33 17.65
CA GLN A 285 7.60 0.42 16.40
C GLN A 285 9.08 0.63 16.07
N ASN A 286 9.91 1.04 17.04
CA ASN A 286 11.33 1.30 16.78
C ASN A 286 12.08 0.05 16.33
N LYS A 287 11.83 -1.10 16.98
CA LYS A 287 12.47 -2.37 16.63
C LYS A 287 11.96 -2.90 15.30
N THR A 288 10.64 -2.84 15.08
CA THR A 288 10.04 -3.24 13.80
C THR A 288 10.62 -2.42 12.65
N ARG A 289 10.69 -1.10 12.81
CA ARG A 289 11.23 -0.22 11.77
C ARG A 289 12.70 -0.53 11.47
N GLN A 290 13.52 -0.67 12.51
CA GLN A 290 14.92 -1.03 12.34
C GLN A 290 15.08 -2.35 11.56
N LEU A 291 14.27 -3.36 11.88
CA LEU A 291 14.29 -4.64 11.16
C LEU A 291 13.84 -4.48 9.70
N CYS A 292 12.76 -3.74 9.44
CA CYS A 292 12.28 -3.46 8.09
C CYS A 292 13.35 -2.75 7.26
N ASP A 293 13.99 -1.71 7.81
CA ASP A 293 15.02 -0.93 7.12
C ASP A 293 16.23 -1.82 6.77
N LEU A 294 16.71 -2.64 7.73
CA LEU A 294 17.81 -3.58 7.49
C LEU A 294 17.47 -4.65 6.44
N THR A 295 16.24 -5.16 6.49
CA THR A 295 15.78 -6.19 5.54
C THR A 295 15.62 -5.61 4.15
N GLU A 296 15.10 -4.39 4.04
CA GLU A 296 14.98 -3.66 2.77
C GLU A 296 16.36 -3.38 2.16
N GLU A 297 17.32 -2.91 2.95
CA GLU A 297 18.69 -2.67 2.48
C GLU A 297 19.36 -3.96 2.00
N ALA A 298 19.25 -5.06 2.77
CA ALA A 298 19.80 -6.34 2.39
C ALA A 298 19.15 -6.89 1.10
N SER A 299 17.83 -6.72 0.97
CA SER A 299 17.08 -7.13 -0.22
C SER A 299 17.50 -6.33 -1.45
N ALA A 300 17.62 -5.00 -1.32
CA ALA A 300 18.03 -4.12 -2.42
C ALA A 300 19.45 -4.46 -2.89
N ARG A 301 20.36 -4.74 -1.95
CA ARG A 301 21.74 -5.16 -2.23
C ARG A 301 21.78 -6.50 -2.98
N PHE A 302 20.97 -7.47 -2.57
CA PHE A 302 20.87 -8.77 -3.25
C PHE A 302 20.34 -8.60 -4.69
N ILE A 303 19.26 -7.84 -4.87
CA ILE A 303 18.67 -7.58 -6.20
C ILE A 303 19.73 -6.96 -7.11
N GLY A 304 20.41 -5.90 -6.67
CA GLY A 304 21.41 -5.22 -7.49
C GLY A 304 22.66 -6.04 -7.81
N LYS A 305 23.02 -7.05 -7.00
CA LYS A 305 24.17 -7.94 -7.27
C LYS A 305 23.81 -9.15 -8.12
N VAL A 306 22.61 -9.70 -7.97
CA VAL A 306 22.26 -11.05 -8.46
C VAL A 306 21.16 -11.02 -9.53
N LEU A 307 20.24 -10.06 -9.46
CA LEU A 307 19.07 -9.98 -10.34
C LEU A 307 19.07 -8.76 -11.27
N GLY A 308 19.94 -7.78 -11.00
CA GLY A 308 20.12 -6.55 -11.76
C GLY A 308 21.11 -6.69 -12.91
#